data_AF-A0ABD3FPY5-F1
#
_entry.id   AF-A0ABD3FPY5-F1
#
_cell.length_a   1.000
_cell.length_b   1.000
_cell.length_c   1.000
_cell.angle_alpha   90.00
_cell.angle_beta   90.00
_cell.angle_gamma   90.00
#
_symmetry.space_group_name_H-M   'P 1'
#
loop_
_entity.id
_entity.type
_entity.pdbx_description
1 polymer ?
#
loop_
_entity_poly.entity_id
_entity_poly.type
_entity_poly.pdbx_seq_one_letter_code
_entity_poly.pdbx_strand_id
1 'polypeptide(L)'
;MERSQQCAEQAQVREQARRARYYNRNTRKIREFHPGDRVWLYNLPRGPKATKFVDQWVGPLKIVEPARYENFLLRREDQNGEQEDVIAHVSFLVSYYEPGGLLSRFAEDIDEQVRDEDAGQYVETIPATIRTATRRGTK
;
A
#
# COMPACT_ATOMS: atom_id res chain seq x y z
N MET A 1 0.17 36.04 -21.91
CA MET A 1 0.48 35.05 -20.85
C MET A 1 1.05 33.74 -21.39
N GLU A 2 0.78 33.38 -22.64
CA GLU A 2 1.27 32.12 -23.24
C GLU A 2 2.80 32.04 -23.35
N ARG A 3 3.48 33.13 -23.72
CA ARG A 3 4.95 33.16 -23.83
C ARG A 3 5.67 32.92 -22.50
N SER A 4 5.11 33.40 -21.38
CA SER A 4 5.69 33.16 -20.05
C SER A 4 5.49 31.71 -19.59
N GLN A 5 4.34 31.11 -19.92
CA GLN A 5 4.06 29.69 -19.64
C GLN A 5 5.03 28.80 -20.43
N GLN A 6 5.22 29.08 -21.72
CA GLN A 6 6.18 28.35 -22.57
C GLN A 6 7.62 28.45 -22.03
N CYS A 7 8.06 29.63 -21.59
CA CYS A 7 9.38 29.79 -20.96
C CYS A 7 9.50 28.98 -19.66
N ALA A 8 8.46 28.99 -18.82
CA ALA A 8 8.44 28.23 -17.58
C ALA A 8 8.50 26.72 -17.83
N GLU A 9 7.74 26.22 -18.81
CA GLU A 9 7.76 24.81 -19.23
C GLU A 9 9.13 24.40 -19.77
N GLN A 10 9.75 25.21 -20.64
CA GLN A 10 11.09 24.94 -21.16
C GLN A 10 12.15 24.90 -20.06
N ALA A 11 12.08 25.84 -19.10
CA ALA A 11 12.98 25.84 -17.96
C ALA A 11 12.81 24.57 -17.10
N GLN A 12 11.57 24.13 -16.87
CA GLN A 12 11.28 22.89 -16.17
C GLN A 12 11.84 21.67 -16.91
N VAL A 13 11.63 21.56 -18.23
CA VAL A 13 12.16 20.43 -19.03
C VAL A 13 13.69 20.37 -18.95
N ARG A 14 14.37 21.51 -19.01
CA ARG A 14 15.83 21.58 -18.87
C ARG A 14 16.28 21.10 -17.49
N GLU A 15 15.60 21.53 -16.43
CA GLU A 15 15.93 21.10 -15.07
C GLU A 15 15.65 19.61 -14.85
N GLN A 16 14.58 19.08 -15.44
CA GLN A 16 14.28 17.65 -15.44
C GLN A 16 15.40 16.84 -16.11
N ALA A 17 15.83 17.27 -17.30
CA ALA A 17 16.93 16.63 -18.02
C ALA A 17 18.26 16.70 -17.22
N ARG A 18 18.53 17.83 -16.55
CA ARG A 18 19.72 17.98 -15.70
C ARG A 18 19.71 16.98 -14.54
N ARG A 19 18.60 16.85 -13.83
CA ARG A 19 18.46 15.92 -12.69
C ARG A 19 18.58 14.47 -13.14
N ALA A 20 17.88 14.10 -14.22
CA ALA A 20 17.93 12.75 -14.78
C ALA A 20 19.38 12.34 -15.13
N ARG A 21 20.19 13.24 -15.70
CA ARG A 21 21.61 12.96 -15.99
C ARG A 21 22.43 12.59 -14.76
N TYR A 22 22.17 13.24 -13.62
CA TYR A 22 22.96 13.03 -12.41
C TYR A 22 22.46 11.83 -11.60
N TYR A 23 21.17 11.78 -11.31
CA TYR A 23 20.59 10.79 -10.41
C TYR A 23 20.29 9.45 -11.09
N ASN A 24 20.08 9.42 -12.41
CA ASN A 24 19.91 8.16 -13.14
C ASN A 24 21.26 7.58 -13.60
N ARG A 25 22.38 8.10 -13.08
CA ARG A 25 23.70 7.56 -13.41
C ARG A 25 23.84 6.18 -12.78
N ASN A 26 24.00 5.16 -13.62
CA ASN A 26 24.14 3.75 -13.25
C ASN A 26 22.90 3.15 -12.53
N THR A 27 21.72 3.74 -12.68
CA THR A 27 20.50 3.13 -12.10
C THR A 27 20.06 1.94 -12.94
N ARG A 28 19.83 0.79 -12.28
CA ARG A 28 19.18 -0.37 -12.89
C ARG A 28 17.68 -0.27 -12.62
N LYS A 29 16.88 -0.08 -13.66
CA LYS A 29 15.42 -0.12 -13.54
C LYS A 29 14.99 -1.58 -13.52
N ILE A 30 14.50 -2.03 -12.36
CA ILE A 30 14.03 -3.42 -12.18
C ILE A 30 12.57 -3.54 -12.63
N ARG A 31 11.78 -2.46 -12.50
CA ARG A 31 10.36 -2.42 -12.85
C ARG A 31 10.00 -1.07 -13.45
N GLU A 32 9.06 -1.10 -14.38
CA GLU A 32 8.45 0.08 -15.00
C GLU A 32 6.95 0.04 -14.72
N PHE A 33 6.36 1.21 -14.47
CA PHE A 33 4.94 1.36 -14.19
C PHE A 33 4.31 2.29 -15.21
N HIS A 34 3.06 2.02 -15.55
CA HIS A 34 2.31 2.75 -16.55
C HIS A 34 0.99 3.30 -15.96
N PRO A 35 0.44 4.37 -16.54
CA PRO A 35 -0.92 4.79 -16.25
C PRO A 35 -1.90 3.63 -16.41
N GLY A 36 -2.73 3.42 -15.40
CA GLY A 36 -3.68 2.31 -15.33
C GLY A 36 -3.26 1.16 -14.43
N ASP A 37 -1.96 1.02 -14.13
CA ASP A 37 -1.48 -0.04 -13.25
C ASP A 37 -1.96 0.17 -11.81
N ARG A 38 -2.29 -0.93 -11.13
CA ARG A 38 -2.58 -0.93 -9.69
C ARG A 38 -1.31 -1.15 -8.89
N VAL A 39 -1.16 -0.37 -7.83
CA VAL A 39 0.02 -0.37 -6.98
C VAL A 39 -0.35 -0.26 -5.51
N TRP A 40 0.50 -0.81 -4.66
CA TRP A 40 0.57 -0.49 -3.24
C TRP A 40 1.58 0.65 -3.04
N LEU A 41 1.23 1.59 -2.16
CA LEU A 41 2.09 2.68 -1.75
C LEU A 41 2.69 2.40 -0.38
N TYR A 42 4.02 2.48 -0.27
CA TYR A 42 4.72 2.40 1.01
C TYR A 42 4.52 3.68 1.83
N ASN A 43 3.79 3.57 2.93
CA ASN A 43 3.55 4.64 3.87
C ASN A 43 4.70 4.73 4.88
N LEU A 44 5.63 5.65 4.64
CA LEU A 44 6.68 5.95 5.59
C LEU A 44 6.04 6.48 6.89
N PRO A 45 6.40 5.95 8.07
CA PRO A 45 5.96 6.50 9.34
C PRO A 45 6.47 7.95 9.46
N ARG A 46 5.56 8.93 9.32
CA ARG A 46 5.90 10.36 9.37
C ARG A 46 5.47 11.00 10.68
N GLY A 47 6.41 11.70 11.31
CA GLY A 47 6.14 12.61 12.42
C GLY A 47 6.31 12.01 13.83
N PRO A 48 6.19 12.84 14.87
CA PRO A 48 6.48 12.46 16.26
C PRO A 48 5.48 11.45 16.85
N LYS A 49 4.30 11.30 16.23
CA LYS A 49 3.28 10.30 16.61
C LYS A 49 3.36 9.02 15.78
N ALA A 50 4.36 8.92 14.90
CA ALA A 50 4.52 7.75 14.06
C ALA A 50 4.84 6.54 14.93
N THR A 51 3.85 5.68 15.11
CA THR A 51 3.95 4.48 15.90
C THR A 51 4.47 3.37 15.01
N LYS A 52 5.30 2.47 15.58
CA LYS A 52 5.87 1.34 14.84
C LYS A 52 4.82 0.39 14.23
N PHE A 53 3.58 0.45 14.73
CA PHE A 53 2.46 -0.43 14.37
C PHE A 53 1.46 0.18 13.38
N VAL A 54 1.84 1.21 12.62
CA VAL A 54 0.99 1.73 11.54
C VAL A 54 1.13 0.82 10.31
N ASP A 55 0.01 0.52 9.65
CA ASP A 55 0.00 -0.20 8.39
C ASP A 55 0.91 0.48 7.38
N GLN A 56 1.94 -0.25 6.99
CA GLN A 56 3.06 0.29 6.22
C GLN A 56 2.74 0.37 4.72
N TRP A 57 1.66 -0.27 4.29
CA TRP A 57 1.23 -0.33 2.90
C TRP A 57 -0.18 0.22 2.77
N VAL A 58 -0.37 1.17 1.88
CA VAL A 58 -1.67 1.71 1.50
C VAL A 58 -2.04 1.10 0.16
N GLY A 59 -3.24 0.52 0.07
CA GLY A 59 -3.64 -0.30 -1.07
C GLY A 59 -4.95 0.13 -1.70
N PRO A 60 -5.36 -0.65 -2.72
CA PRO A 60 -4.89 -0.50 -4.08
C PRO A 60 -5.09 0.93 -4.56
N LEU A 61 -4.01 1.51 -5.08
CA LEU A 61 -4.06 2.76 -5.80
C LEU A 61 -3.86 2.50 -7.28
N LYS A 62 -4.54 3.26 -8.12
CA LYS A 62 -4.35 3.28 -9.56
C LYS A 62 -3.42 4.41 -9.96
N ILE A 63 -2.46 4.14 -10.82
CA ILE A 63 -1.65 5.20 -11.44
C ILE A 63 -2.51 5.96 -12.44
N VAL A 64 -2.70 7.25 -12.21
CA VAL A 64 -3.47 8.13 -13.10
C VAL A 64 -2.56 8.71 -14.18
N GLU A 65 -1.46 9.34 -13.77
CA GLU A 65 -0.54 9.99 -14.69
C GLU A 65 0.88 10.09 -14.12
N PRO A 66 1.91 10.20 -14.97
CA PRO A 66 3.27 10.49 -14.52
C PRO A 66 3.39 11.94 -14.01
N ALA A 67 3.74 12.10 -12.73
CA ALA A 67 3.87 13.38 -12.03
C ALA A 67 5.30 13.95 -12.05
N ARG A 68 6.01 13.80 -13.18
CA ARG A 68 7.39 14.25 -13.44
C ARG A 68 8.44 13.58 -12.53
N TYR A 69 9.65 13.39 -13.06
CA TYR A 69 10.80 12.84 -12.31
C TYR A 69 10.51 11.52 -11.56
N GLU A 70 10.16 10.46 -12.29
CA GLU A 70 9.85 9.13 -11.73
C GLU A 70 8.78 9.11 -10.62
N ASN A 71 8.01 10.20 -10.49
CA ASN A 71 6.83 10.26 -9.64
C ASN A 71 5.58 9.98 -10.46
N PHE A 72 4.55 9.47 -9.79
CA PHE A 72 3.24 9.20 -10.33
C PHE A 72 2.17 9.85 -9.46
N LEU A 73 1.11 10.33 -10.10
CA LEU A 73 -0.15 10.65 -9.46
C LEU A 73 -0.93 9.34 -9.29
N LEU A 74 -1.25 9.03 -8.04
CA LEU A 74 -1.96 7.82 -7.65
C LEU A 74 -3.34 8.21 -7.14
N ARG A 75 -4.34 7.42 -7.49
CA ARG A 75 -5.70 7.56 -6.98
C ARG A 75 -6.09 6.32 -6.21
N ARG A 76 -6.62 6.50 -5.01
CA ARG A 76 -7.08 5.37 -4.18
C ARG A 76 -8.37 4.76 -4.74
N GLU A 77 -8.42 3.43 -4.86
CA GLU A 77 -9.61 2.69 -5.32
C GLU A 77 -10.46 2.13 -4.16
N ASP A 78 -9.88 1.97 -2.97
CA ASP A 78 -10.51 1.30 -1.82
C ASP A 78 -11.73 2.01 -1.23
N GLN A 79 -11.80 3.33 -1.36
CA GLN A 79 -12.83 4.12 -0.71
C GLN A 79 -13.88 4.54 -1.72
N ASN A 80 -15.13 4.08 -1.51
CA ASN A 80 -16.33 4.61 -2.19
C ASN A 80 -16.63 6.10 -1.84
N GLY A 81 -15.75 6.74 -1.05
CA GLY A 81 -15.84 8.13 -0.62
C GLY A 81 -15.03 9.09 -1.50
N GLU A 82 -14.41 10.09 -0.88
CA GLU A 82 -13.60 11.09 -1.59
C GLU A 82 -12.38 10.44 -2.25
N GLN A 83 -12.14 10.77 -3.52
CA GLN A 83 -10.97 10.30 -4.24
C GLN A 83 -9.72 11.00 -3.69
N GLU A 84 -8.95 10.26 -2.88
CA GLU A 84 -7.64 10.71 -2.40
C GLU A 84 -6.60 10.54 -3.51
N ASP A 85 -6.11 11.67 -4.02
CA ASP A 85 -5.01 11.72 -4.98
C ASP A 85 -3.67 11.98 -4.25
N VAL A 86 -2.68 11.13 -4.50
CA VAL A 86 -1.37 11.16 -3.85
C VAL A 86 -0.26 11.15 -4.89
N ILE A 87 0.77 12.00 -4.73
CA ILE A 87 1.97 11.97 -5.56
C ILE A 87 3.06 11.16 -4.84
N ALA A 88 3.59 10.14 -5.50
CA ALA A 88 4.63 9.28 -4.94
C ALA A 88 5.72 8.91 -5.95
N HIS A 89 6.93 8.72 -5.45
CA HIS A 89 8.08 8.26 -6.23
C HIS A 89 7.99 6.75 -6.49
N VAL A 90 8.46 6.30 -7.66
CA VAL A 90 8.44 4.89 -8.09
C VAL A 90 9.05 3.91 -7.08
N SER A 91 10.04 4.35 -6.29
CA SER A 91 10.70 3.53 -5.27
C SER A 91 9.79 3.13 -4.11
N PHE A 92 8.69 3.85 -3.90
CA PHE A 92 7.71 3.54 -2.86
C PHE A 92 6.53 2.71 -3.39
N LEU A 93 6.56 2.35 -4.67
CA LEU A 93 5.48 1.62 -5.32
C LEU A 93 5.83 0.15 -5.45
N VAL A 94 4.84 -0.70 -5.19
CA VAL A 94 4.90 -2.13 -5.44
C VAL A 94 3.70 -2.52 -6.28
N SER A 95 3.92 -3.36 -7.29
CA SER A 95 2.85 -3.87 -8.15
C SER A 95 1.80 -4.58 -7.32
N TYR A 96 0.53 -4.19 -7.50
CA TYR A 96 -0.60 -4.92 -6.96
C TYR A 96 -0.86 -6.13 -7.87
N TYR A 97 -0.78 -7.34 -7.32
CA TYR A 97 -1.19 -8.54 -8.03
C TYR A 97 -2.58 -8.93 -7.59
N GLU A 98 -3.55 -8.87 -8.51
CA GLU A 98 -4.88 -9.41 -8.29
C GLU A 98 -4.88 -10.88 -8.72
N PRO A 99 -4.94 -11.84 -7.77
CA PRO A 99 -4.99 -13.23 -8.16
C PRO A 99 -6.37 -13.56 -8.72
N GLY A 100 -6.49 -13.56 -10.04
CA GLY A 100 -7.70 -13.99 -10.74
C GLY A 100 -8.13 -15.39 -10.29
N GLY A 101 -9.35 -15.51 -9.76
CA GLY A 101 -9.94 -16.77 -9.30
C GLY A 101 -9.61 -17.20 -7.86
N LEU A 102 -8.65 -16.57 -7.17
CA LEU A 102 -8.42 -16.85 -5.75
C LEU A 102 -9.53 -16.26 -4.88
N LEU A 103 -10.04 -15.08 -5.23
CA LEU A 103 -11.15 -14.46 -4.47
C LEU A 103 -12.39 -15.36 -4.44
N SER A 104 -12.75 -15.98 -5.57
CA SER A 104 -13.88 -16.92 -5.64
C SER A 104 -13.64 -18.15 -4.77
N ARG A 105 -12.43 -18.74 -4.81
CA ARG A 105 -12.09 -19.88 -3.96
C ARG A 105 -12.08 -19.53 -2.48
N PHE A 106 -11.58 -18.35 -2.10
CA PHE A 106 -11.64 -17.89 -0.72
C PHE A 106 -13.08 -17.65 -0.26
N ALA A 107 -13.95 -17.15 -1.13
CA ALA A 107 -15.37 -17.01 -0.82
C ALA A 107 -16.01 -18.38 -0.55
N GLU A 108 -15.74 -19.38 -1.40
CA GLU A 108 -16.21 -20.75 -1.20
C GLU A 108 -15.68 -21.37 0.11
N ASP A 109 -14.39 -21.18 0.42
CA ASP A 109 -13.76 -21.68 1.66
C ASP A 109 -14.33 -21.00 2.92
N ILE A 110 -14.59 -19.69 2.85
CA ILE A 110 -15.26 -18.95 3.94
C ILE A 110 -16.70 -19.43 4.11
N ASP A 111 -17.45 -19.61 3.02
CA ASP A 111 -18.83 -20.11 3.08
C ASP A 111 -18.89 -21.53 3.69
N GLU A 112 -17.89 -22.37 3.40
CA GLU A 112 -17.74 -23.70 4.00
C GLU A 112 -17.40 -23.62 5.50
N GLN A 113 -16.43 -22.78 5.89
CA GLN A 113 -16.10 -22.53 7.31
C GLN A 113 -17.30 -22.02 8.10
N VAL A 114 -18.05 -21.06 7.56
CA VAL A 114 -19.25 -20.52 8.21
C VAL A 114 -20.33 -21.59 8.38
N ARG A 115 -20.52 -22.46 7.38
CA ARG A 115 -21.47 -23.59 7.48
C ARG A 115 -21.06 -24.59 8.55
N ASP A 116 -19.78 -24.90 8.66
CA ASP A 116 -19.25 -25.80 9.68
C ASP A 116 -19.33 -25.19 11.09
N GLU A 117 -19.14 -23.88 11.23
CA GLU A 117 -19.35 -23.15 12.49
C GLU A 117 -20.83 -23.12 12.91
N ASP A 118 -21.76 -22.89 11.97
CA ASP A 118 -23.20 -22.95 12.23
C ASP A 118 -23.69 -24.38 12.55
N ALA A 119 -23.08 -25.40 11.96
CA ALA A 119 -23.34 -26.81 12.27
C ALA A 119 -22.66 -27.27 13.58
N GLY A 120 -21.70 -26.50 14.08
CA GLY A 120 -21.01 -26.66 15.35
C GLY A 120 -21.88 -26.28 16.54
N GLN A 121 -22.70 -27.24 16.96
CA GLN A 121 -23.30 -27.31 18.30
C GLN A 121 -22.33 -26.80 19.38
N TYR A 122 -22.83 -25.96 20.31
CA TYR A 122 -22.18 -25.62 21.57
C TYR A 122 -21.56 -26.88 22.20
N VAL A 123 -20.27 -27.11 21.97
CA VAL A 123 -19.51 -28.02 22.83
C VAL A 123 -19.25 -27.19 24.07
N GLU A 124 -19.96 -27.50 25.15
CA GLU A 124 -19.67 -26.94 26.47
C GLU A 124 -18.16 -26.98 26.68
N THR A 125 -17.55 -25.79 26.65
CA THR A 125 -16.14 -25.63 26.97
C THR A 125 -15.97 -26.04 28.42
N ILE A 126 -15.44 -27.23 28.66
CA ILE A 126 -14.93 -27.59 29.99
C ILE A 126 -13.87 -26.52 30.30
N PRO A 127 -14.04 -25.69 31.35
CA PRO A 127 -13.09 -24.62 31.61
C PRO A 127 -11.73 -25.22 31.95
N ALA A 128 -10.73 -24.89 31.13
CA ALA A 128 -9.34 -25.22 31.40
C ALA A 128 -8.98 -24.70 32.81
N THR A 129 -8.70 -25.61 33.74
CA THR A 129 -8.32 -25.28 35.11
C THR A 129 -7.00 -24.51 35.09
N ILE A 130 -7.07 -23.20 35.34
CA ILE A 130 -5.90 -22.33 35.51
C ILE A 130 -5.21 -22.72 36.83
N ARG A 131 -4.08 -23.42 36.76
CA ARG A 131 -3.22 -23.64 37.93
C ARG A 131 -2.43 -22.36 38.20
N THR A 132 -2.92 -21.54 39.12
CA THR A 132 -2.16 -20.41 39.65
C THR A 132 -1.00 -20.93 40.52
N ALA A 133 0.23 -20.65 40.08
CA ALA A 133 1.42 -20.91 40.88
C ALA A 133 1.64 -19.76 41.87
N THR A 134 1.29 -19.97 43.14
CA THR A 134 1.61 -19.01 44.21
C THR A 134 3.09 -19.08 44.55
N ARG A 135 3.84 -18.02 44.22
CA ARG A 135 5.24 -17.85 44.63
C ARG A 135 5.30 -17.57 46.13
N ARG A 136 5.80 -18.53 46.93
CA ARG A 136 6.12 -18.32 48.34
C ARG A 136 7.31 -17.35 48.42
N GLY A 137 7.08 -16.19 49.04
CA GLY A 137 8.15 -15.30 49.48
C GLY A 137 8.87 -15.92 50.67
N THR A 138 10.18 -16.09 50.54
CA THR A 138 11.08 -16.36 51.66
C THR A 138 11.48 -15.03 52.28
N LYS A 139 11.40 -14.95 53.62
CA LYS A 139 11.91 -13.86 54.45
C LYS A 139 13.41 -13.68 54.30
#